data_AF-A0A931YFK3-F1
#
_entry.id   AF-A0A931YFK3-F1
#
_cell.length_a   1.000
_cell.length_b   1.000
_cell.length_c   1.000
_cell.angle_alpha   90.00
_cell.angle_beta   90.00
_cell.angle_gamma   90.00
#
_symmetry.space_group_name_H-M   'P 1'
#
loop_
_entity.id
_entity.type
_entity.pdbx_description
1 polymer ?
#
loop_
_entity_poly.entity_id
_entity_poly.type
_entity_poly.pdbx_seq_one_letter_code
_entity_poly.pdbx_strand_id
1 'polypeptide(L)' 'MWGAWGFGMGLGMLLFWGVVLLGLVVAIRALLGPGKASSRDAALEILRERYARGEISPEEFEAKKRNLAA' A
#
# COMPACT_ATOMS: atom_id res chain seq x y z
N MET A 1 19.92 -10.14 -42.19
CA MET A 1 19.00 -9.06 -41.76
C MET A 1 17.70 -9.63 -41.18
N TRP A 2 17.77 -10.57 -40.22
CA TRP A 2 16.57 -11.28 -39.68
C TRP A 2 16.45 -11.20 -38.14
N GLY A 3 17.40 -10.58 -37.43
CA GLY A 3 17.35 -10.43 -35.96
C GLY A 3 16.49 -9.26 -35.47
N ALA A 4 16.37 -8.18 -36.26
CA ALA A 4 15.66 -6.97 -35.84
C ALA A 4 14.13 -7.16 -35.77
N TRP A 5 13.56 -7.97 -36.64
CA TRP A 5 12.11 -8.26 -36.65
C TRP A 5 11.67 -9.13 -35.47
N GLY A 6 12.50 -10.09 -35.04
CA GLY A 6 12.24 -10.91 -33.85
C GLY A 6 12.39 -10.13 -32.54
N PHE A 7 13.38 -9.24 -32.46
CA PHE A 7 13.62 -8.42 -31.27
C PHE A 7 12.52 -7.38 -31.05
N GLY A 8 12.02 -6.75 -32.13
CA GLY A 8 10.89 -5.81 -32.06
C GLY A 8 9.58 -6.47 -31.61
N MET A 9 9.32 -7.71 -32.05
CA MET A 9 8.12 -8.45 -31.66
C MET A 9 8.18 -8.93 -30.20
N GLY A 10 9.36 -9.38 -29.72
CA GLY A 10 9.56 -9.78 -28.32
C GLY A 10 9.49 -8.60 -27.34
N LEU A 11 10.08 -7.45 -27.70
CA LEU A 11 9.99 -6.22 -26.90
C LEU A 11 8.55 -5.68 -26.81
N GLY A 12 7.81 -5.71 -27.93
CA GLY A 12 6.41 -5.31 -27.94
C GLY A 12 5.55 -6.15 -26.99
N MET A 13 5.80 -7.46 -26.93
CA MET A 13 5.11 -8.38 -26.04
C MET A 13 5.46 -8.13 -24.56
N LEU A 14 6.72 -7.87 -24.24
CA LEU A 14 7.14 -7.48 -22.88
C LEU A 14 6.53 -6.14 -22.45
N LEU A 15 6.49 -5.15 -23.34
CA LEU A 15 5.85 -3.86 -23.07
C LEU A 15 4.34 -4.03 -22.85
N PHE A 16 3.68 -4.86 -23.66
CA PHE A 16 2.27 -5.18 -23.49
C PHE A 16 2.00 -5.78 -22.10
N TRP A 17 2.77 -6.80 -21.70
CA TRP A 17 2.66 -7.39 -20.36
C TRP A 17 2.98 -6.38 -19.25
N GLY A 18 3.94 -5.49 -19.45
CA GLY A 18 4.27 -4.41 -18.52
C GLY A 18 3.09 -3.44 -18.33
N VAL A 19 2.42 -3.05 -19.41
CA VAL A 19 1.23 -2.18 -19.36
C VAL A 19 0.05 -2.89 -18.71
N VAL A 20 -0.16 -4.18 -19.02
CA VAL A 20 -1.21 -5.00 -18.38
C VAL A 20 -0.96 -5.10 -16.87
N LEU A 21 0.25 -5.41 -16.44
CA LEU A 21 0.60 -5.47 -15.01
C LEU A 21 0.41 -4.12 -14.32
N LEU A 22 0.89 -3.04 -14.96
CA LEU A 22 0.75 -1.69 -14.43
C LEU A 22 -0.72 -1.31 -14.27
N GLY A 23 -1.53 -1.56 -15.29
CA GLY A 23 -2.98 -1.35 -15.27
C GLY A 23 -3.66 -2.14 -14.17
N LEU A 24 -3.29 -3.42 -13.99
CA LEU A 24 -3.81 -4.26 -12.91
C LEU A 24 -3.45 -3.70 -11.53
N VAL A 25 -2.19 -3.30 -11.32
CA VAL A 25 -1.73 -2.71 -10.06
C VAL A 25 -2.45 -1.40 -9.75
N VAL A 26 -2.66 -0.55 -10.77
CA VAL A 26 -3.40 0.71 -10.63
C VAL A 26 -4.87 0.45 -10.33
N ALA A 27 -5.50 -0.50 -11.01
CA ALA A 27 -6.89 -0.89 -10.77
C ALA A 27 -7.08 -1.43 -9.35
N ILE A 28 -6.20 -2.32 -8.91
CA ILE A 28 -6.20 -2.84 -7.52
C ILE A 28 -6.01 -1.69 -6.53
N ARG A 29 -5.03 -0.80 -6.74
CA ARG A 29 -4.84 0.38 -5.86
C ARG A 29 -6.01 1.36 -5.87
N ALA A 30 -6.71 1.50 -6.99
CA ALA A 30 -7.88 2.37 -7.07
C ALA A 30 -9.09 1.75 -6.36
N LEU A 31 -9.28 0.42 -6.50
CA LEU A 31 -10.38 -0.32 -5.88
C LEU A 31 -10.19 -0.53 -4.37
N LEU A 32 -8.98 -0.81 -3.92
CA LEU A 32 -8.65 -0.83 -2.48
C LEU A 32 -8.57 0.59 -1.90
N GLY A 33 -8.81 1.62 -2.71
CA GLY A 33 -8.54 3.01 -2.41
C GLY A 33 -7.06 3.25 -2.13
N PRO A 34 -6.64 4.51 -1.93
CA PRO A 34 -5.47 4.76 -1.13
C PRO A 34 -5.77 4.19 0.26
N GLY A 35 -5.50 2.89 0.47
CA GLY A 35 -5.26 2.23 1.74
C GLY A 35 -3.98 2.80 2.34
N LYS A 36 -3.97 4.12 2.46
CA LYS A 36 -3.13 4.95 3.27
C LYS A 36 -3.83 5.01 4.62
N ALA A 37 -4.20 3.85 5.17
CA ALA A 37 -3.80 3.65 6.54
C ALA A 37 -2.27 3.66 6.46
N SER A 38 -1.68 4.86 6.57
CA SER A 38 -0.28 4.97 6.90
C SER A 38 -0.07 3.99 8.04
N SER A 39 1.04 3.24 8.09
CA SER A 39 1.29 2.33 9.22
C SER A 39 1.00 2.99 10.59
N ARG A 40 1.13 4.33 10.62
CA ARG A 40 0.66 5.28 11.64
C ARG A 40 -0.85 5.22 11.97
N ASP A 41 -1.74 5.31 10.99
CA ASP A 41 -3.20 5.24 11.17
C ASP A 41 -3.64 3.85 11.62
N ALA A 42 -3.07 2.79 11.03
CA ALA A 42 -3.33 1.42 11.49
C ALA A 42 -2.87 1.22 12.94
N ALA A 43 -1.70 1.75 13.31
CA ALA A 43 -1.22 1.72 14.69
C ALA A 43 -2.11 2.51 15.65
N LEU A 44 -2.62 3.68 15.24
CA LEU A 44 -3.55 4.49 16.04
C LEU A 44 -4.92 3.81 16.20
N GLU A 45 -5.41 3.13 15.16
CA GLU A 45 -6.67 2.40 15.19
C GLU A 45 -6.61 1.21 16.16
N ILE A 46 -5.53 0.42 16.10
CA ILE A 46 -5.23 -0.66 17.06
C ILE A 46 -5.11 -0.11 18.48
N LEU A 47 -4.47 1.07 18.65
CA LEU A 47 -4.34 1.71 19.95
C LEU A 47 -5.70 2.12 20.53
N ARG A 48 -6.57 2.70 19.70
CA ARG A 48 -7.92 3.12 20.10
C ARG A 48 -8.77 1.92 20.48
N GLU A 49 -8.65 0.81 19.76
CA GLU A 49 -9.38 -0.42 20.05
C GLU A 49 -9.01 -1.01 21.41
N ARG A 50 -7.71 -1.05 21.75
CA ARG A 50 -7.25 -1.53 23.07
C ARG A 50 -7.66 -0.60 24.22
N TYR A 51 -7.69 0.70 23.98
CA TYR A 51 -8.20 1.67 24.95
C TYR A 51 -9.70 1.47 25.21
N ALA A 52 -10.49 1.24 24.15
CA ALA A 52 -11.92 0.95 24.29
C ALA A 52 -12.20 -0.37 25.02
N ARG A 53 -11.30 -1.36 24.89
CA ARG A 53 -11.34 -2.62 25.66
C ARG A 53 -10.88 -2.45 27.11
N GLY A 54 -10.31 -1.29 27.48
CA GLY A 54 -9.76 -1.04 28.81
C GLY A 54 -8.45 -1.77 29.09
N GLU A 55 -7.77 -2.29 28.07
CA GLU A 55 -6.48 -3.01 28.22
C GLU A 55 -5.29 -2.07 28.48
N ILE A 56 -5.45 -0.78 28.22
CA ILE A 56 -4.43 0.26 28.37
C ILE A 56 -5.03 1.50 29.04
N SER A 57 -4.23 2.16 29.87
CA SER A 57 -4.66 3.35 30.60
C SER A 57 -4.70 4.59 29.69
N PRO A 58 -5.49 5.63 30.04
CA PRO A 58 -5.51 6.89 29.30
C PRO A 58 -4.13 7.57 29.27
N GLU A 59 -3.28 7.40 30.29
CA GLU A 59 -1.92 7.94 30.28
C GLU A 59 -1.03 7.25 29.24
N GLU A 60 -1.11 5.91 29.16
CA GLU A 60 -0.36 5.12 28.18
C GLU A 60 -0.81 5.39 26.73
N PHE A 61 -2.12 5.62 26.55
CA PHE A 61 -2.69 5.99 25.25
C PHE A 61 -2.14 7.32 24.75
N GLU A 62 -2.13 8.36 25.58
CA GLU A 62 -1.64 9.69 25.20
C GLU A 62 -0.12 9.70 24.95
N ALA A 63 0.67 8.94 25.72
CA ALA A 63 2.11 8.80 25.50
C ALA A 63 2.41 8.14 24.14
N LYS A 64 1.73 7.04 23.81
CA LYS A 64 1.92 6.32 22.54
C LYS A 64 1.38 7.12 21.35
N LYS A 65 0.26 7.83 21.51
CA LYS A 65 -0.31 8.72 20.49
C LYS A 65 0.62 9.88 20.16
N ARG A 66 1.28 10.49 21.15
CA ARG A 66 2.29 11.54 20.92
C ARG A 66 3.51 11.02 20.16
N ASN A 67 4.03 9.86 20.54
CA ASN A 67 5.14 9.21 19.82
C ASN A 67 4.75 8.84 18.38
N LEU A 68 3.51 8.40 18.18
CA LEU A 68 2.94 8.15 16.88
C LEU A 68 2.48 9.41 16.16
N ALA A 69 2.56 10.63 16.71
CA ALA A 69 2.17 11.90 16.07
C ALA A 69 3.37 12.83 15.75
N ALA A 70 4.55 12.55 16.32
CA ALA A 70 5.83 13.16 15.98
C ALA A 70 6.44 12.57 14.69
#